data_AF-A0A1R4H2V5-F1
#
_entry.id   AF-A0A1R4H2V5-F1
#
_cell.length_a   1.000
_cell.length_b   1.000
_cell.length_c   1.000
_cell.angle_alpha   90.00
_cell.angle_beta   90.00
_cell.angle_gamma   90.00
#
_symmetry.space_group_name_H-M   'P 1'
#
loop_
_entity.id
_entity.type
_entity.pdbx_description
1 polymer ?
#
loop_
_entity_poly.entity_id
_entity_poly.type
_entity_poly.pdbx_seq_one_letter_code
_entity_poly.pdbx_strand_id
1 'polypeptide(L)'
;MKKFFLISFSVLLLAGCSEKKAYEQALLERIQKEQDVKDYKISPEAMAKCVFDTTSANMPGFFTYDPYRRLAYEHYAKMLNTDKAPDPKKAFEELNTLFGTPKKLAEAHSNYTESVMECYSLITDIRVDEVPPAAPETAVEPAPAAK
;
A
#
# COMPACT_ATOMS: atom_id res chain seq x y z
N MET A 1 4.66 1.69 47.60
CA MET A 1 4.08 2.43 46.45
C MET A 1 5.04 2.43 45.24
N LYS A 2 5.52 1.25 44.79
CA LYS A 2 6.47 1.15 43.65
C LYS A 2 5.91 0.32 42.47
N LYS A 3 4.78 -0.36 42.68
CA LYS A 3 4.14 -1.21 41.68
C LYS A 3 3.12 -0.45 40.79
N PHE A 4 2.59 0.68 41.24
CA PHE A 4 1.64 1.48 40.47
C PHE A 4 2.28 2.27 39.31
N PHE A 5 3.57 2.62 39.41
CA PHE A 5 4.29 3.31 38.33
C PHE A 5 4.49 2.42 37.09
N LEU A 6 4.66 1.10 37.27
CA LEU A 6 4.87 0.18 36.14
C LEU A 6 3.60 -0.07 35.32
N ILE A 7 2.41 -0.03 35.95
CA ILE A 7 1.15 -0.27 35.26
C ILE A 7 0.73 0.95 34.43
N SER A 8 1.00 2.16 34.93
CA SER A 8 0.71 3.41 34.19
C SER A 8 1.57 3.56 32.94
N PHE A 9 2.80 3.05 32.94
CA PHE A 9 3.72 3.18 31.80
C PHE A 9 3.34 2.26 30.63
N SER A 10 2.77 1.08 30.91
CA SER A 10 2.34 0.12 29.87
C SER A 10 1.18 0.61 29.01
N VAL A 11 0.31 1.47 29.54
CA VAL A 11 -0.84 2.02 28.79
C VAL A 11 -0.40 3.13 27.82
N LEU A 12 0.61 3.93 28.19
CA LEU A 12 1.17 4.98 27.34
C LEU A 12 1.94 4.43 26.13
N LEU A 13 2.55 3.24 26.25
CA LEU A 13 3.27 2.60 25.15
C LEU A 13 2.35 2.03 24.06
N LEU A 14 1.06 1.79 24.35
CA LEU A 14 0.09 1.29 23.38
C LEU A 14 -0.44 2.36 22.42
N ALA A 15 -0.44 3.63 22.85
CA ALA A 15 -0.88 4.76 22.03
C ALA A 15 0.13 5.14 20.92
N GLY A 16 1.34 4.58 20.93
CA GLY A 16 2.39 4.86 19.94
C GLY A 16 2.32 4.02 18.66
N CYS A 17 1.49 2.98 18.64
CA CYS A 17 1.39 2.00 17.56
C CYS A 17 0.06 2.07 16.78
N SER A 18 -0.84 3.00 17.11
CA SER A 18 -2.16 3.04 16.49
C SER A 18 -2.13 3.56 15.05
N GLU A 19 -1.31 4.58 14.75
CA GLU A 19 -1.35 5.23 13.42
C GLU A 19 -0.77 4.31 12.35
N LYS A 20 0.36 3.65 12.64
CA LYS A 20 0.97 2.66 11.74
C LYS A 20 -0.03 1.55 11.40
N LYS A 21 -0.67 0.96 12.42
CA LYS A 21 -1.66 -0.11 12.23
C LYS A 21 -2.88 0.37 11.45
N ALA A 22 -3.34 1.58 11.70
CA ALA A 22 -4.44 2.17 10.95
C ALA A 22 -4.07 2.34 9.46
N TYR A 23 -2.83 2.71 9.16
CA TYR A 23 -2.34 2.80 7.78
C TYR A 23 -2.20 1.43 7.11
N GLU A 24 -1.59 0.44 7.79
CA GLU A 24 -1.51 -0.95 7.30
C GLU A 24 -2.91 -1.53 7.02
N GLN A 25 -3.87 -1.30 7.91
CA GLN A 25 -5.25 -1.74 7.74
C GLN A 25 -5.93 -1.03 6.55
N ALA A 26 -5.75 0.28 6.40
CA ALA A 26 -6.30 1.03 5.28
C ALA A 26 -5.73 0.56 3.94
N LEU A 27 -4.43 0.22 3.89
CA LEU A 27 -3.80 -0.39 2.71
C LEU A 27 -4.41 -1.74 2.40
N LEU A 28 -4.53 -2.63 3.39
CA LEU A 28 -5.10 -3.96 3.16
C LEU A 28 -6.53 -3.87 2.62
N GLU A 29 -7.38 -3.05 3.23
CA GLU A 29 -8.75 -2.84 2.76
C GLU A 29 -8.80 -2.25 1.36
N ARG A 30 -7.87 -1.34 1.02
CA ARG A 30 -7.79 -0.75 -0.31
C ARG A 30 -7.37 -1.79 -1.34
N ILE A 31 -6.29 -2.52 -1.09
CA ILE A 31 -5.73 -3.56 -1.96
C ILE A 31 -6.74 -4.70 -2.17
N GLN A 32 -7.51 -5.09 -1.15
CA GLN A 32 -8.57 -6.10 -1.29
C GLN A 32 -9.70 -5.68 -2.25
N LYS A 33 -9.90 -4.37 -2.45
CA LYS A 33 -10.88 -3.84 -3.40
C LYS A 33 -10.34 -3.75 -4.82
N GLU A 34 -9.02 -3.71 -5.02
CA GLU A 34 -8.42 -3.62 -6.35
C GLU A 34 -8.72 -4.89 -7.16
N GLN A 35 -9.19 -4.71 -8.40
CA GLN A 35 -9.63 -5.81 -9.25
C GLN A 35 -8.44 -6.64 -9.75
N ASP A 36 -7.34 -5.98 -10.12
CA ASP A 36 -6.13 -6.64 -10.61
C ASP A 36 -5.53 -7.60 -9.57
N VAL A 37 -5.61 -7.27 -8.28
CA VAL A 37 -5.16 -8.17 -7.20
C VAL A 37 -5.92 -9.50 -7.26
N LYS A 38 -7.23 -9.46 -7.56
CA LYS A 38 -8.06 -10.67 -7.69
C LYS A 38 -7.78 -11.40 -9.00
N ASP A 39 -7.73 -10.68 -10.11
CA ASP A 39 -7.58 -11.25 -11.45
C ASP A 39 -6.24 -11.96 -11.61
N TYR A 40 -5.18 -11.36 -11.08
CA TYR A 40 -3.85 -11.96 -11.06
C TYR A 40 -3.60 -12.86 -9.86
N LYS A 41 -4.58 -13.14 -8.99
CA LYS A 41 -4.43 -13.99 -7.80
C LYS A 41 -3.25 -13.56 -6.91
N ILE A 42 -3.06 -12.26 -6.75
CA ILE A 42 -2.03 -11.69 -5.87
C ILE A 42 -2.54 -11.78 -4.42
N SER A 43 -1.67 -12.16 -3.47
CA SER A 43 -2.04 -12.10 -2.05
C SER A 43 -2.24 -10.64 -1.64
N PRO A 44 -3.43 -10.25 -1.15
CA PRO A 44 -3.67 -8.88 -0.69
C PRO A 44 -2.72 -8.47 0.43
N GLU A 45 -2.35 -9.40 1.31
CA GLU A 45 -1.44 -9.17 2.42
C GLU A 45 -0.01 -8.91 1.94
N ALA A 46 0.47 -9.70 0.98
CA ALA A 46 1.80 -9.52 0.39
C ALA A 46 1.89 -8.18 -0.37
N MET A 47 0.86 -7.85 -1.15
CA MET A 47 0.78 -6.59 -1.87
C MET A 47 0.69 -5.39 -0.91
N ALA A 48 -0.22 -5.43 0.07
CA ALA A 48 -0.35 -4.35 1.05
C ALA A 48 0.93 -4.14 1.87
N LYS A 49 1.64 -5.22 2.21
CA LYS A 49 2.95 -5.14 2.87
C LYS A 49 4.00 -4.48 1.98
N CYS A 50 4.10 -4.90 0.71
CA CYS A 50 5.03 -4.28 -0.23
C CYS A 50 4.76 -2.78 -0.35
N VAL A 51 3.50 -2.42 -0.60
CA VAL A 51 3.11 -1.01 -0.73
C VAL A 51 3.41 -0.24 0.53
N PHE A 52 3.13 -0.80 1.73
CA PHE A 52 3.48 -0.16 2.99
C PHE A 52 4.99 0.12 3.10
N ASP A 53 5.84 -0.87 2.78
CA ASP A 53 7.29 -0.74 2.91
C ASP A 53 7.81 0.34 1.94
N THR A 54 7.36 0.31 0.68
CA THR A 54 7.77 1.26 -0.37
C THR A 54 7.25 2.68 -0.12
N THR A 55 5.96 2.85 0.22
CA THR A 55 5.42 4.18 0.51
C THR A 55 6.04 4.79 1.76
N SER A 56 6.26 3.95 2.79
CA SER A 56 6.88 4.38 4.03
C SER A 56 8.33 4.82 3.80
N ALA A 57 9.08 4.23 2.88
CA ALA A 57 10.45 4.67 2.61
C ALA A 57 10.53 6.16 2.21
N ASN A 58 9.51 6.66 1.51
CA ASN A 58 9.46 8.04 1.00
C ASN A 58 8.62 9.00 1.88
N MET A 59 8.09 8.53 3.00
CA MET A 59 7.36 9.37 3.95
C MET A 59 8.31 10.14 4.89
N PRO A 60 7.90 11.29 5.46
CA PRO A 60 8.68 12.04 6.45
C PRO A 60 9.03 11.25 7.72
N GLY A 61 10.17 11.60 8.34
CA GLY A 61 10.65 11.03 9.61
C GLY A 61 11.77 10.01 9.43
N PHE A 62 12.58 9.74 10.47
CA PHE A 62 13.76 8.86 10.33
C PHE A 62 13.51 7.40 10.74
N PHE A 63 12.54 7.16 11.61
CA PHE A 63 12.22 5.83 12.14
C PHE A 63 10.73 5.72 12.50
N THR A 64 10.25 4.50 12.75
CA THR A 64 8.80 4.19 12.92
C THR A 64 8.10 4.99 14.01
N TYR A 65 8.80 5.37 15.08
CA TYR A 65 8.24 6.09 16.23
C TYR A 65 8.50 7.61 16.19
N ASP A 66 9.11 8.11 15.11
CA ASP A 66 9.27 9.54 14.88
C ASP A 66 7.87 10.21 14.82
N PRO A 67 7.62 11.32 15.53
CA PRO A 67 6.35 12.02 15.47
C PRO A 67 5.91 12.39 14.04
N TYR A 68 6.85 12.77 13.17
CA TYR A 68 6.55 13.07 11.77
C TYR A 68 6.16 11.82 10.98
N ARG A 69 6.77 10.67 11.30
CA ARG A 69 6.43 9.38 10.71
C ARG A 69 5.02 8.95 11.08
N ARG A 70 4.67 9.09 12.36
CA ARG A 70 3.33 8.74 12.87
C ARG A 70 2.24 9.62 12.27
N LEU A 71 2.51 10.92 12.17
CA LEU A 71 1.60 11.87 11.53
C LEU A 71 1.43 11.54 10.03
N ALA A 72 2.51 11.17 9.34
CA ALA A 72 2.43 10.72 7.95
C ALA A 72 1.53 9.48 7.82
N TYR A 73 1.66 8.48 8.69
CA TYR A 73 0.77 7.31 8.69
C TYR A 73 -0.70 7.69 8.86
N GLU A 74 -1.02 8.58 9.80
CA GLU A 74 -2.38 9.07 10.00
C GLU A 74 -2.93 9.76 8.74
N HIS A 75 -2.16 10.67 8.15
CA HIS A 75 -2.57 11.41 6.95
C HIS A 75 -2.78 10.49 5.76
N TYR A 76 -1.87 9.53 5.53
CA TYR A 76 -2.00 8.55 4.46
C TYR A 76 -3.18 7.60 4.69
N ALA A 77 -3.43 7.16 5.93
CA ALA A 77 -4.61 6.35 6.25
C ALA A 77 -5.90 7.11 5.93
N LYS A 78 -5.97 8.42 6.21
CA LYS A 78 -7.12 9.26 5.87
C LYS A 78 -7.26 9.46 4.35
N MET A 79 -6.14 9.63 3.64
CA MET A 79 -6.10 9.71 2.18
C MET A 79 -6.61 8.42 1.51
N LEU A 80 -6.34 7.25 2.07
CA LEU A 80 -6.85 5.99 1.52
C LEU A 80 -8.34 5.75 1.80
N ASN A 81 -8.87 6.34 2.86
CA ASN A 81 -10.27 6.18 3.28
C ASN A 81 -11.19 7.31 2.79
N THR A 82 -10.74 8.15 1.85
CA THR A 82 -11.52 9.30 1.38
C THR A 82 -12.76 8.87 0.59
N ASP A 83 -12.77 7.65 0.03
CA ASP A 83 -13.92 7.02 -0.61
C ASP A 83 -15.10 6.78 0.36
N LYS A 84 -14.81 6.68 1.66
CA LYS A 84 -15.80 6.50 2.72
C LYS A 84 -16.37 7.82 3.26
N ALA A 85 -15.88 8.97 2.78
CA ALA A 85 -16.30 10.27 3.29
C ALA A 85 -17.73 10.61 2.81
N PRO A 86 -18.63 11.07 3.71
CA PRO A 86 -19.98 11.47 3.32
C PRO A 86 -20.01 12.73 2.45
N ASP A 87 -18.97 13.57 2.57
CA ASP A 87 -18.77 14.77 1.76
C ASP A 87 -17.34 14.75 1.16
N PRO A 88 -17.22 14.38 -0.13
CA PRO A 88 -15.92 14.30 -0.81
C PRO A 88 -15.19 15.64 -0.88
N LYS A 89 -15.93 16.76 -1.02
CA LYS A 89 -15.32 18.09 -1.13
C LYS A 89 -14.68 18.49 0.19
N LYS A 90 -15.42 18.31 1.28
CA LYS A 90 -14.91 18.55 2.63
C LYS A 90 -13.72 17.65 2.95
N ALA A 91 -13.78 16.36 2.57
CA ALA A 91 -12.67 15.43 2.78
C ALA A 91 -11.39 15.87 2.03
N PHE A 92 -11.54 16.36 0.80
CA PHE A 92 -10.41 16.92 0.05
C PHE A 92 -9.83 18.20 0.69
N GLU A 93 -10.68 19.11 1.17
CA GLU A 93 -10.25 20.31 1.91
C GLU A 93 -9.48 19.95 3.19
N GLU A 94 -9.96 18.94 3.93
CA GLU A 94 -9.27 18.40 5.10
C GLU A 94 -7.90 17.81 4.73
N LEU A 95 -7.81 17.04 3.66
CA LEU A 95 -6.53 16.47 3.20
C LEU A 95 -5.53 17.56 2.80
N ASN A 96 -5.95 18.59 2.07
CA ASN A 96 -5.08 19.72 1.73
C ASN A 96 -4.51 20.39 2.99
N THR A 97 -5.32 20.49 4.04
CA THR A 97 -4.90 21.05 5.33
C THR A 97 -3.91 20.13 6.04
N LEU A 98 -4.16 18.82 6.07
CA LEU A 98 -3.29 17.83 6.71
C LEU A 98 -1.92 17.74 6.04
N PHE A 99 -1.88 17.72 4.71
CA PHE A 99 -0.62 17.70 3.95
C PHE A 99 0.02 19.10 3.83
N GLY A 100 -0.70 20.15 4.24
CA GLY A 100 -0.25 21.54 4.30
C GLY A 100 -0.37 22.31 2.99
N THR A 101 -0.24 21.64 1.83
CA THR A 101 -0.50 22.25 0.52
C THR A 101 -1.08 21.24 -0.46
N PRO A 102 -1.82 21.69 -1.50
CA PRO A 102 -2.29 20.81 -2.57
C PRO A 102 -1.15 20.08 -3.29
N LYS A 103 0.02 20.72 -3.43
CA LYS A 103 1.21 20.10 -4.03
C LYS A 103 1.68 18.90 -3.21
N LYS A 104 1.77 19.04 -1.89
CA LYS A 104 2.19 17.95 -1.00
C LYS A 104 1.18 16.80 -0.94
N LEU A 105 -0.11 17.11 -1.04
CA LEU A 105 -1.14 16.09 -1.18
C LEU A 105 -0.99 15.32 -2.51
N ALA A 106 -0.72 16.02 -3.61
CA ALA A 106 -0.46 15.39 -4.90
C ALA A 106 0.81 14.51 -4.87
N GLU A 107 1.91 15.01 -4.28
CA GLU A 107 3.14 14.23 -4.07
C GLU A 107 2.87 12.97 -3.23
N ALA A 108 2.00 13.06 -2.22
CA ALA A 108 1.64 11.91 -1.39
C ALA A 108 0.84 10.85 -2.16
N HIS A 109 -0.10 11.28 -3.01
CA HIS A 109 -0.83 10.41 -3.93
C HIS A 109 0.10 9.76 -4.96
N SER A 110 1.05 10.51 -5.52
CA SER A 110 2.07 9.99 -6.43
C SER A 110 2.91 8.91 -5.74
N ASN A 111 3.45 9.18 -4.55
CA ASN A 111 4.20 8.19 -3.78
C ASN A 111 3.41 6.89 -3.56
N TYR A 112 2.12 6.99 -3.22
CA TYR A 112 1.25 5.82 -3.09
C TYR A 112 1.09 5.07 -4.42
N THR A 113 0.80 5.79 -5.50
CA THR A 113 0.52 5.18 -6.82
C THR A 113 1.77 4.53 -7.40
N GLU A 114 2.90 5.20 -7.33
CA GLU A 114 4.21 4.68 -7.75
C GLU A 114 4.57 3.42 -6.96
N SER A 115 4.36 3.43 -5.65
CA SER A 115 4.60 2.25 -4.80
C SER A 115 3.70 1.06 -5.17
N VAL A 116 2.43 1.30 -5.50
CA VAL A 116 1.52 0.25 -5.97
C VAL A 116 2.02 -0.35 -7.29
N MET A 117 2.41 0.49 -8.25
CA MET A 117 2.91 0.03 -9.55
C MET A 117 4.25 -0.72 -9.43
N GLU A 118 5.16 -0.24 -8.59
CA GLU A 118 6.42 -0.91 -8.28
C GLU A 118 6.15 -2.29 -7.67
N CYS A 119 5.22 -2.39 -6.71
CA CYS A 119 4.86 -3.66 -6.10
C CYS A 119 4.16 -4.62 -7.05
N TYR A 120 3.36 -4.13 -8.01
CA TYR A 120 2.86 -4.96 -9.10
C TYR A 120 4.01 -5.56 -9.90
N SER A 121 4.97 -4.72 -10.35
CA SER A 121 6.14 -5.19 -11.11
C SER A 121 6.91 -6.27 -10.35
N LEU A 122 7.25 -6.01 -9.08
CA LEU A 122 8.02 -6.96 -8.27
C LEU A 122 7.29 -8.29 -8.10
N ILE A 123 5.99 -8.27 -7.81
CA ILE A 123 5.21 -9.49 -7.58
C ILE A 123 5.01 -10.28 -8.88
N THR A 124 4.84 -9.60 -10.01
CA THR A 124 4.67 -10.28 -11.31
C THR A 124 5.98 -10.82 -11.84
N ASP A 125 7.10 -10.10 -11.68
CA ASP A 125 8.42 -10.53 -12.13
C ASP A 125 8.85 -11.81 -11.40
N ILE A 126 8.61 -11.88 -10.08
CA ILE A 126 8.85 -13.10 -9.26
C ILE A 126 8.09 -14.32 -9.80
N ARG A 127 6.94 -14.13 -10.46
CA ARG A 127 6.11 -15.22 -10.99
C ARG A 127 6.51 -15.65 -12.40
N VAL A 128 7.15 -14.79 -13.20
CA VAL A 128 7.61 -15.15 -14.55
C VAL A 128 8.70 -16.24 -14.47
N ASP A 129 9.48 -16.25 -13.39
CA ASP A 129 10.52 -17.26 -13.16
C ASP A 129 9.96 -18.68 -12.88
N GLU A 130 8.66 -18.83 -12.58
CA GLU A 130 7.99 -20.13 -12.39
C GLU A 130 7.28 -20.65 -13.65
N VAL A 131 7.27 -19.89 -14.75
CA VAL A 131 6.68 -20.34 -16.02
C VAL A 131 7.76 -21.09 -16.82
N PRO A 132 7.64 -22.43 -17.01
CA PRO A 132 8.57 -23.15 -17.87
C PRO A 132 8.50 -22.56 -19.29
N PRO A 133 9.62 -22.46 -20.02
CA PRO A 133 9.65 -21.85 -21.34
C PRO A 133 8.58 -22.51 -22.21
N ALA A 134 7.75 -21.69 -22.85
CA ALA A 134 6.73 -22.16 -23.78
C ALA A 134 7.39 -23.12 -24.77
N ALA A 135 6.85 -24.34 -24.86
CA ALA A 135 7.32 -25.31 -25.84
C ALA A 135 7.28 -24.65 -27.22
N PRO A 136 8.32 -24.84 -28.06
CA PRO A 136 8.36 -24.23 -29.38
C PRO A 136 7.11 -24.63 -30.15
N GLU A 137 6.40 -23.64 -30.67
CA GLU A 137 5.24 -23.84 -31.54
C GLU A 137 5.64 -24.84 -32.64
N THR A 138 5.01 -26.01 -32.61
CA THR A 138 5.21 -27.05 -33.60
C THR A 138 4.92 -26.47 -34.98
N ALA A 139 5.92 -26.47 -35.84
CA ALA A 139 5.82 -26.11 -37.24
C ALA A 139 4.60 -26.80 -37.86
N VAL A 140 3.64 -26.02 -38.35
CA VAL A 140 2.53 -26.51 -39.15
C VAL A 140 3.11 -26.99 -40.48
N GLU A 141 3.23 -28.31 -40.61
CA GLU A 141 3.59 -28.99 -41.85
C GLU A 141 2.50 -28.70 -42.91
N PRO A 142 2.84 -28.24 -44.13
CA PRO A 142 1.84 -27.94 -45.13
C PRO A 142 1.23 -29.23 -45.68
N ALA A 143 -0.10 -29.24 -45.79
CA ALA A 143 -0.89 -30.37 -46.30
C ALA A 143 -0.42 -30.80 -47.71
N PRO A 144 -0.41 -32.12 -48.02
CA PRO A 144 0.02 -32.60 -49.31
C PRO A 144 -0.99 -32.21 -50.40
N ALA A 145 -0.47 -31.68 -51.52
CA ALA A 145 -1.26 -31.38 -52.71
C ALA A 145 -1.88 -32.66 -53.29
N ALA A 146 -3.21 -32.63 -53.49
CA ALA A 146 -3.95 -33.66 -54.18
C ALA A 146 -3.53 -33.73 -55.67
N LYS A 147 -3.38 -34.95 -56.19
CA LYS A 147 -3.16 -35.24 -57.62
C LYS A 147 -4.45 -35.11 -58.41
#